data_AF-A0A0B7H1J5-F1
#
_entry.id   AF-A0A0B7H1J5-F1
#
_cell.length_a   1.000
_cell.length_b   1.000
_cell.length_c   1.000
_cell.angle_alpha   90.00
_cell.angle_beta   90.00
_cell.angle_gamma   90.00
#
_symmetry.space_group_name_H-M   'P 1'
#
loop_
_entity.id
_entity.type
_entity.pdbx_description
1 polymer ?
#
loop_
_entity_poly.entity_id
_entity_poly.type
_entity_poly.pdbx_seq_one_letter_code
_entity_poly.pdbx_strand_id
1 'polypeptide(L)'
;MFSTNCVLTKDVFLKEYGAEKNINSVNVSDQVFENIDFSEKILTGTCFSNSVFKNCIFDGIRMRMSFFEFCQFQNSSFKNSDIQFSSFSGSSFEKVSFKNSVLLHNNFNGIRADETVFDDSDLYNSRFIAAKLKLTGFNNCNIRKTRFFKNTYDAVSFKSSNTREAFFGKGENPE
;
A
#
# COMPACT_ATOMS: atom_id res chain seq x y z
N MET A 1 13.20 3.27 -15.18
CA MET A 1 14.45 4.03 -15.37
C MET A 1 14.19 5.40 -14.76
N PHE A 2 14.73 5.67 -13.57
CA PHE A 2 14.48 6.92 -12.83
C PHE A 2 15.09 8.10 -13.60
N SER A 3 14.44 9.26 -13.61
CA SER A 3 14.90 10.43 -14.37
C SER A 3 16.20 11.01 -13.82
N THR A 4 16.57 10.62 -12.61
CA THR A 4 17.82 10.97 -11.94
C THR A 4 18.33 9.74 -11.19
N ASN A 5 19.57 9.30 -11.46
CA ASN A 5 20.23 8.23 -10.70
C ASN A 5 20.62 8.64 -9.25
N CYS A 6 20.13 9.78 -8.78
CA CYS A 6 20.42 10.30 -7.44
C CYS A 6 19.26 9.98 -6.49
N VAL A 7 19.58 9.47 -5.30
CA VAL A 7 18.62 9.36 -4.20
C VAL A 7 18.48 10.74 -3.57
N LEU A 8 17.28 11.29 -3.57
CA LEU A 8 16.97 12.56 -2.93
C LEU A 8 16.85 12.34 -1.42
N THR A 9 17.44 13.23 -0.63
CA THR A 9 17.11 13.32 0.79
C THR A 9 15.67 13.83 0.95
N LYS A 10 15.04 13.55 2.08
CA LYS A 10 13.71 14.09 2.41
C LYS A 10 13.64 15.61 2.20
N ASP A 11 14.63 16.35 2.67
CA ASP A 11 14.59 17.82 2.65
C ASP A 11 14.66 18.37 1.22
N VAL A 12 15.49 17.76 0.38
CA VAL A 12 15.55 18.10 -1.05
C VAL A 12 14.23 17.75 -1.72
N PHE A 13 13.70 16.55 -1.47
CA PHE A 13 12.42 16.13 -2.02
C PHE A 13 11.27 17.08 -1.64
N LEU A 14 11.15 17.46 -0.37
CA LEU A 14 10.09 18.35 0.09
C LEU A 14 10.26 19.77 -0.47
N LYS A 15 11.49 20.26 -0.58
CA LYS A 15 11.78 21.56 -1.19
C LYS A 15 11.39 21.60 -2.67
N GLU A 16 11.68 20.53 -3.41
CA GLU A 16 11.46 20.49 -4.86
C GLU A 16 10.05 20.06 -5.26
N TYR A 17 9.44 19.14 -4.50
CA TYR A 17 8.19 18.47 -4.87
C TYR A 17 7.06 18.64 -3.85
N GLY A 18 7.31 19.32 -2.73
CA GLY A 18 6.31 19.53 -1.67
C GLY A 18 5.06 20.26 -2.17
N ALA A 19 5.22 21.27 -3.04
CA ALA A 19 4.12 21.99 -3.66
C ALA A 19 3.60 21.33 -4.95
N GLU A 20 4.35 20.40 -5.53
CA GLU A 20 4.01 19.79 -6.82
C GLU A 20 2.90 18.76 -6.70
N LYS A 21 1.95 18.80 -7.65
CA LYS A 21 0.90 17.78 -7.72
C LYS A 21 1.40 16.50 -8.37
N ASN A 22 2.23 16.61 -9.42
CA ASN A 22 2.73 15.46 -10.17
C ASN A 22 4.21 15.24 -9.84
N ILE A 23 4.54 14.04 -9.40
CA ILE A 23 5.89 13.65 -9.04
C ILE A 23 6.21 12.38 -9.82
N ASN A 24 7.19 12.48 -10.72
CA ASN A 24 7.48 11.42 -11.68
C ASN A 24 8.93 10.97 -11.55
N SER A 25 9.15 9.66 -11.49
CA SER A 25 10.46 9.02 -11.66
C SER A 25 11.55 9.48 -10.68
N VAL A 26 11.18 9.96 -9.49
CA VAL A 26 12.11 10.34 -8.42
C VAL A 26 12.44 9.14 -7.52
N ASN A 27 13.68 9.10 -7.04
CA ASN A 27 14.09 8.14 -6.03
C ASN A 27 14.35 8.86 -4.71
N VAL A 28 13.62 8.45 -3.67
CA VAL A 28 13.61 9.02 -2.32
C VAL A 28 13.63 7.87 -1.30
N SER A 29 14.39 6.81 -1.61
CA SER A 29 14.56 5.65 -0.74
C SER A 29 15.31 5.99 0.55
N ASP A 30 15.16 5.12 1.54
CA ASP A 30 15.92 5.16 2.79
C ASP A 30 15.71 6.46 3.61
N GLN A 31 14.49 7.03 3.55
CA GLN A 31 14.13 8.27 4.25
C GLN A 31 13.14 8.03 5.39
N VAL A 32 13.02 9.02 6.30
CA VAL A 32 12.02 9.03 7.38
C VAL A 32 11.11 10.25 7.23
N PHE A 33 9.84 10.00 6.93
CA PHE A 33 8.79 11.01 6.83
C PHE A 33 7.89 10.95 8.06
N GLU A 34 7.72 12.08 8.74
CA GLU A 34 6.85 12.20 9.90
C GLU A 34 5.92 13.40 9.73
N ASN A 35 4.61 13.18 9.91
CA ASN A 35 3.58 14.22 9.83
C ASN A 35 3.55 14.95 8.47
N ILE A 36 3.75 14.22 7.36
CA ILE A 36 3.74 14.78 6.01
C ILE A 36 2.41 14.48 5.32
N ASP A 37 1.88 15.49 4.65
CA ASP A 37 0.70 15.37 3.81
C ASP A 37 1.08 15.20 2.33
N PHE A 38 0.76 14.03 1.79
CA PHE A 38 0.88 13.64 0.39
C PHE A 38 -0.49 13.57 -0.32
N SER A 39 -1.56 14.04 0.32
CA SER A 39 -2.93 13.91 -0.19
C SER A 39 -3.06 14.50 -1.59
N GLU A 40 -3.89 13.85 -2.42
CA GLU A 40 -4.22 14.29 -3.79
C GLU A 40 -3.03 14.40 -4.77
N LYS A 41 -1.81 14.04 -4.34
CA LYS A 41 -0.64 13.99 -5.22
C LYS A 41 -0.75 12.83 -6.22
N ILE A 42 0.02 12.93 -7.29
CA ILE A 42 0.09 11.96 -8.36
C ILE A 42 1.54 11.49 -8.44
N LEU A 43 1.77 10.24 -8.04
CA LEU A 43 3.09 9.61 -8.07
C LEU A 43 3.16 8.60 -9.21
N THR A 44 4.11 8.79 -10.12
CA THR A 44 4.34 7.82 -11.21
C THR A 44 5.80 7.39 -11.23
N GLY A 45 6.06 6.09 -11.12
CA GLY A 45 7.43 5.57 -11.23
C GLY A 45 8.35 5.99 -10.09
N THR A 46 7.81 6.39 -8.93
CA THR A 46 8.60 6.88 -7.80
C THR A 46 9.12 5.73 -6.94
N CYS A 47 10.28 5.89 -6.33
CA CYS A 47 10.85 4.93 -5.39
C CYS A 47 10.96 5.53 -3.99
N PHE A 48 10.33 4.88 -3.02
CA PHE A 48 10.37 5.20 -1.60
C PHE A 48 10.83 3.99 -0.76
N SER A 49 11.38 2.94 -1.38
CA SER A 49 11.75 1.70 -0.70
C SER A 49 12.63 1.94 0.53
N ASN A 50 12.52 1.05 1.53
CA ASN A 50 13.19 1.11 2.84
C ASN A 50 12.86 2.36 3.68
N SER A 51 11.85 3.14 3.33
CA SER A 51 11.50 4.36 4.07
C SER A 51 10.53 4.10 5.22
N VAL A 52 10.51 5.04 6.17
CA VAL A 52 9.58 5.05 7.30
C VAL A 52 8.60 6.22 7.14
N PHE A 53 7.31 5.95 7.36
CA PHE A 53 6.23 6.92 7.31
C PHE A 53 5.42 6.86 8.60
N LYS A 54 5.46 7.94 9.39
CA LYS A 54 4.69 8.04 10.64
C LYS A 54 3.72 9.20 10.56
N ASN A 55 2.45 8.92 10.86
CA ASN A 55 1.38 9.93 10.85
C ASN A 55 1.29 10.68 9.51
N CYS A 56 1.59 10.01 8.39
CA CYS A 56 1.53 10.61 7.06
C CYS A 56 0.15 10.39 6.44
N ILE A 57 -0.29 11.35 5.63
CA ILE A 57 -1.59 11.31 4.96
C ILE A 57 -1.35 11.18 3.46
N PHE A 58 -1.96 10.18 2.83
CA PHE A 58 -1.93 9.89 1.40
C PHE A 58 -3.38 9.79 0.86
N ASP A 59 -4.31 10.50 1.49
CA ASP A 59 -5.72 10.41 1.13
C ASP A 59 -5.94 10.98 -0.27
N GLY A 60 -6.74 10.31 -1.09
CA GLY A 60 -6.97 10.73 -2.49
C GLY A 60 -5.76 10.59 -3.40
N ILE A 61 -4.64 10.00 -2.94
CA ILE A 61 -3.44 9.89 -3.75
C ILE A 61 -3.68 9.03 -5.00
N ARG A 62 -3.07 9.42 -6.11
CA ARG A 62 -3.01 8.59 -7.32
C ARG A 62 -1.59 8.08 -7.52
N MET A 63 -1.43 6.76 -7.55
CA MET A 63 -0.10 6.13 -7.66
C MET A 63 -0.07 5.11 -8.79
N ARG A 64 0.98 5.16 -9.61
CA ARG A 64 1.21 4.23 -10.72
C ARG A 64 2.66 3.79 -10.75
N MET A 65 2.90 2.49 -10.81
CA MET A 65 4.25 1.93 -10.96
C MET A 65 5.24 2.44 -9.90
N SER A 66 4.77 2.69 -8.68
CA SER A 66 5.60 3.20 -7.58
C SER A 66 6.04 2.08 -6.64
N PHE A 67 7.20 2.26 -6.02
CA PHE A 67 7.86 1.25 -5.19
C PHE A 67 7.96 1.73 -3.74
N PHE A 68 7.31 1.00 -2.85
CA PHE A 68 7.28 1.17 -1.39
C PHE A 68 7.67 -0.15 -0.71
N GLU A 69 8.71 -0.80 -1.23
CA GLU A 69 9.15 -2.10 -0.74
C GLU A 69 9.91 -1.93 0.57
N PHE A 70 9.72 -2.86 1.50
CA PHE A 70 10.37 -2.87 2.83
C PHE A 70 10.20 -1.57 3.63
N CYS A 71 9.09 -0.86 3.40
CA CYS A 71 8.75 0.36 4.13
C CYS A 71 8.06 0.05 5.45
N GLN A 72 8.09 1.01 6.36
CA GLN A 72 7.31 0.97 7.61
C GLN A 72 6.30 2.11 7.62
N PHE A 73 5.02 1.79 7.73
CA PHE A 73 3.94 2.76 7.86
C PHE A 73 3.30 2.62 9.23
N GLN A 74 3.24 3.72 9.98
CA GLN A 74 2.59 3.79 11.28
C GLN A 74 1.56 4.92 11.29
N ASN A 75 0.34 4.64 11.75
CA ASN A 75 -0.74 5.62 11.91
C ASN A 75 -0.98 6.47 10.65
N SER A 76 -0.89 5.86 9.46
CA SER A 76 -0.94 6.58 8.19
C SER A 76 -2.22 6.25 7.41
N SER A 77 -2.64 7.14 6.51
CA SER A 77 -3.90 7.01 5.79
C SER A 77 -3.68 7.04 4.28
N PHE A 78 -4.38 6.17 3.54
CA PHE A 78 -4.43 6.05 2.08
C PHE A 78 -5.90 5.98 1.62
N LYS A 79 -6.81 6.65 2.31
CA LYS A 79 -8.25 6.53 2.04
C LYS A 79 -8.60 7.17 0.71
N ASN A 80 -9.61 6.64 0.03
CA ASN A 80 -10.09 7.18 -1.24
C ASN A 80 -8.98 7.25 -2.31
N SER A 81 -7.97 6.39 -2.23
CA SER A 81 -6.81 6.43 -3.12
C SER A 81 -7.03 5.61 -4.37
N ASP A 82 -6.26 5.89 -5.41
CA ASP A 82 -6.20 5.09 -6.63
C ASP A 82 -4.74 4.70 -6.88
N ILE A 83 -4.40 3.48 -6.47
CA ILE A 83 -3.06 2.90 -6.47
C ILE A 83 -3.07 1.69 -7.39
N GLN A 84 -2.28 1.73 -8.46
CA GLN A 84 -2.25 0.62 -9.41
C GLN A 84 -0.83 0.26 -9.81
N PHE A 85 -0.61 -1.02 -10.08
CA PHE A 85 0.69 -1.56 -10.55
C PHE A 85 1.88 -1.20 -9.64
N SER A 86 1.63 -1.00 -8.36
CA SER A 86 2.63 -0.56 -7.38
C SER A 86 3.04 -1.70 -6.46
N SER A 87 4.19 -1.57 -5.80
CA SER A 87 4.74 -2.59 -4.91
C SER A 87 4.88 -2.08 -3.50
N PHE A 88 4.32 -2.82 -2.54
CA PHE A 88 4.48 -2.66 -1.10
C PHE A 88 5.13 -3.90 -0.48
N SER A 89 5.87 -4.67 -1.29
CA SER A 89 6.38 -5.98 -0.90
C SER A 89 7.27 -5.88 0.34
N GLY A 90 7.05 -6.78 1.32
CA GLY A 90 7.85 -6.85 2.54
C GLY A 90 7.63 -5.71 3.54
N SER A 91 6.70 -4.79 3.27
CA SER A 91 6.44 -3.63 4.13
C SER A 91 5.62 -3.98 5.37
N SER A 92 5.75 -3.17 6.41
CA SER A 92 4.93 -3.25 7.62
C SER A 92 3.92 -2.11 7.70
N PHE A 93 2.68 -2.46 8.03
CA PHE A 93 1.58 -1.54 8.28
C PHE A 93 1.12 -1.71 9.73
N GLU A 94 1.15 -0.64 10.51
CA GLU A 94 0.58 -0.56 11.84
C GLU A 94 -0.44 0.58 11.85
N LYS A 95 -1.72 0.26 12.04
CA LYS A 95 -2.81 1.25 12.07
C LYS A 95 -2.88 2.07 10.78
N VAL A 96 -2.91 1.38 9.64
CA VAL A 96 -2.97 1.99 8.31
C VAL A 96 -4.33 1.75 7.67
N SER A 97 -4.87 2.76 6.98
CA SER A 97 -6.17 2.65 6.33
C SER A 97 -6.07 2.90 4.82
N PHE A 98 -6.37 1.88 4.02
CA PHE A 98 -6.62 1.96 2.58
C PHE A 98 -8.11 2.02 2.23
N LYS A 99 -8.99 2.31 3.20
CA LYS A 99 -10.45 2.25 3.03
C LYS A 99 -10.95 3.00 1.79
N ASN A 100 -11.96 2.45 1.11
CA ASN A 100 -12.64 3.04 -0.05
C ASN A 100 -11.69 3.36 -1.22
N SER A 101 -10.73 2.48 -1.50
CA SER A 101 -9.68 2.74 -2.49
C SER A 101 -9.70 1.78 -3.67
N VAL A 102 -9.06 2.19 -4.77
CA VAL A 102 -8.81 1.38 -5.95
C VAL A 102 -7.37 0.89 -5.89
N LEU A 103 -7.17 -0.40 -5.64
CA LEU A 103 -5.89 -1.05 -5.37
C LEU A 103 -5.61 -2.17 -6.38
N LEU A 104 -5.62 -1.85 -7.68
CA LEU A 104 -5.55 -2.87 -8.73
C LEU A 104 -4.11 -3.31 -9.03
N HIS A 105 -3.92 -4.62 -9.23
CA HIS A 105 -2.63 -5.18 -9.66
C HIS A 105 -1.44 -4.86 -8.75
N ASN A 106 -1.68 -4.61 -7.47
CA ASN A 106 -0.62 -4.26 -6.53
C ASN A 106 0.04 -5.51 -5.94
N ASN A 107 1.30 -5.34 -5.55
CA ASN A 107 2.10 -6.35 -4.88
C ASN A 107 2.18 -6.07 -3.38
N PHE A 108 1.41 -6.82 -2.58
CA PHE A 108 1.44 -6.82 -1.11
C PHE A 108 2.06 -8.12 -0.57
N ASN A 109 2.96 -8.76 -1.32
CA ASN A 109 3.61 -9.99 -0.86
C ASN A 109 4.50 -9.71 0.36
N GLY A 110 4.51 -10.63 1.32
CA GLY A 110 5.40 -10.56 2.48
C GLY A 110 5.07 -9.47 3.49
N ILE A 111 3.95 -8.75 3.35
CA ILE A 111 3.62 -7.65 4.25
C ILE A 111 3.36 -8.16 5.68
N ARG A 112 3.58 -7.29 6.66
CA ARG A 112 3.06 -7.45 8.02
C ARG A 112 2.03 -6.36 8.28
N ALA A 113 0.76 -6.72 8.37
CA ALA A 113 -0.33 -5.80 8.66
C ALA A 113 -0.88 -6.07 10.07
N ASP A 114 -0.89 -5.04 10.91
CA ASP A 114 -1.55 -5.01 12.23
C ASP A 114 -2.52 -3.81 12.26
N GLU A 115 -3.77 -4.06 12.65
CA GLU A 115 -4.84 -3.04 12.67
C GLU A 115 -4.97 -2.28 11.32
N THR A 116 -4.91 -3.00 10.20
CA THR A 116 -4.94 -2.40 8.84
C THR A 116 -6.30 -2.57 8.18
N VAL A 117 -6.79 -1.54 7.50
CA VAL A 117 -8.14 -1.54 6.90
C VAL A 117 -8.05 -1.44 5.38
N PHE A 118 -8.50 -2.46 4.67
CA PHE A 118 -8.73 -2.44 3.22
C PHE A 118 -10.22 -2.36 2.83
N ASP A 119 -11.11 -2.23 3.81
CA ASP A 119 -12.56 -2.24 3.61
C ASP A 119 -13.05 -1.30 2.49
N ASP A 120 -14.15 -1.69 1.84
CA ASP A 120 -14.81 -0.95 0.76
C ASP A 120 -13.90 -0.69 -0.47
N SER A 121 -12.84 -1.48 -0.65
CA SER A 121 -11.85 -1.28 -1.72
C SER A 121 -11.92 -2.31 -2.85
N ASP A 122 -11.40 -1.93 -4.01
CA ASP A 122 -11.16 -2.84 -5.14
C ASP A 122 -9.69 -3.30 -5.13
N LEU A 123 -9.46 -4.58 -4.87
CA LEU A 123 -8.13 -5.22 -4.88
C LEU A 123 -7.92 -6.12 -6.09
N TYR A 124 -8.68 -5.95 -7.18
CA TYR A 124 -8.63 -6.85 -8.34
C TYR A 124 -7.21 -7.20 -8.79
N ASN A 125 -6.95 -8.50 -8.85
CA ASN A 125 -5.68 -9.10 -9.26
C ASN A 125 -4.44 -8.61 -8.48
N SER A 126 -4.64 -8.10 -7.26
CA SER A 126 -3.55 -7.86 -6.31
C SER A 126 -3.07 -9.16 -5.66
N ARG A 127 -1.94 -9.10 -4.96
CA ARG A 127 -1.30 -10.30 -4.37
C ARG A 127 -0.89 -10.06 -2.94
N PHE A 128 -1.33 -10.97 -2.07
CA PHE A 128 -0.95 -11.12 -0.67
C PHE A 128 -0.40 -12.54 -0.51
N ILE A 129 0.88 -12.74 -0.84
CA ILE A 129 1.57 -14.02 -0.70
C ILE A 129 2.59 -13.92 0.43
N ALA A 130 2.58 -14.89 1.36
CA ALA A 130 3.44 -14.92 2.54
C ALA A 130 3.24 -13.70 3.48
N ALA A 131 2.03 -13.16 3.53
CA ALA A 131 1.66 -12.03 4.38
C ALA A 131 1.30 -12.48 5.81
N LYS A 132 1.55 -11.62 6.78
CA LYS A 132 1.09 -11.76 8.16
C LYS A 132 0.02 -10.71 8.42
N LEU A 133 -1.22 -11.15 8.61
CA LEU A 133 -2.39 -10.30 8.72
C LEU A 133 -3.00 -10.47 10.11
N LYS A 134 -3.02 -9.38 10.88
CA LYS A 134 -3.62 -9.33 12.22
C LYS A 134 -4.58 -8.16 12.29
N LEU A 135 -5.77 -8.37 12.86
CA LEU A 135 -6.81 -7.33 13.01
C LEU A 135 -7.03 -6.56 11.69
N THR A 136 -7.04 -7.29 10.57
CA THR A 136 -7.05 -6.70 9.23
C THR A 136 -8.42 -6.88 8.58
N GLY A 137 -8.98 -5.79 8.05
CA GLY A 137 -10.28 -5.80 7.36
C GLY A 137 -10.15 -5.86 5.85
N PHE A 138 -10.87 -6.78 5.22
CA PHE A 138 -11.17 -6.84 3.78
C PHE A 138 -12.68 -6.94 3.58
N ASN A 139 -13.46 -6.09 4.27
CA ASN A 139 -14.92 -6.13 4.21
C ASN A 139 -15.44 -5.38 2.97
N ASN A 140 -16.46 -5.93 2.32
CA ASN A 140 -17.11 -5.32 1.15
C ASN A 140 -16.11 -4.97 0.04
N CYS A 141 -15.12 -5.84 -0.17
CA CYS A 141 -14.06 -5.66 -1.14
C CYS A 141 -14.34 -6.41 -2.45
N ASN A 142 -13.93 -5.81 -3.56
CA ASN A 142 -13.71 -6.55 -4.79
C ASN A 142 -12.34 -7.23 -4.75
N ILE A 143 -12.29 -8.52 -4.42
CA ILE A 143 -11.09 -9.34 -4.35
C ILE A 143 -10.97 -10.33 -5.52
N ARG A 144 -11.70 -10.14 -6.62
CA ARG A 144 -11.61 -10.99 -7.81
C ARG A 144 -10.16 -11.12 -8.29
N LYS A 145 -9.73 -12.36 -8.54
CA LYS A 145 -8.37 -12.75 -8.94
C LYS A 145 -7.27 -12.35 -7.94
N THR A 146 -7.62 -11.86 -6.76
CA THR A 146 -6.65 -11.57 -5.70
C THR A 146 -6.09 -12.88 -5.17
N ARG A 147 -4.78 -12.93 -4.92
CA ARG A 147 -4.11 -14.13 -4.41
C ARG A 147 -3.79 -13.96 -2.93
N PHE A 148 -4.29 -14.87 -2.12
CA PHE A 148 -4.03 -14.99 -0.69
C PHE A 148 -3.39 -16.36 -0.42
N PHE A 149 -2.05 -16.44 -0.43
CA PHE A 149 -1.32 -17.71 -0.31
C PHE A 149 -0.22 -17.64 0.74
N LYS A 150 -0.05 -18.72 1.51
CA LYS A 150 0.94 -18.88 2.57
C LYS A 150 0.83 -17.79 3.64
N ASN A 151 -0.39 -17.29 3.89
CA ASN A 151 -0.61 -16.20 4.82
C ASN A 151 -0.91 -16.72 6.24
N THR A 152 -0.60 -15.91 7.24
CA THR A 152 -1.10 -16.12 8.62
C THR A 152 -2.22 -15.11 8.90
N TYR A 153 -3.30 -15.57 9.51
CA TYR A 153 -4.48 -14.76 9.80
C TYR A 153 -4.78 -14.80 11.30
N ASP A 154 -4.95 -13.62 11.89
CA ASP A 154 -5.38 -13.44 13.28
C ASP A 154 -6.44 -12.32 13.30
N ALA A 155 -7.71 -12.69 13.51
CA ALA A 155 -8.85 -11.77 13.43
C ALA A 155 -8.91 -10.98 12.10
N VAL A 156 -9.04 -11.68 10.97
CA VAL A 156 -9.05 -11.08 9.62
C VAL A 156 -10.40 -11.29 8.96
N SER A 157 -11.13 -10.23 8.64
CA SER A 157 -12.48 -10.37 8.09
C SER A 157 -12.54 -10.16 6.58
N PHE A 158 -13.29 -11.03 5.89
CA PHE A 158 -13.62 -10.93 4.45
C PHE A 158 -15.12 -10.72 4.20
N LYS A 159 -15.86 -10.18 5.17
CA LYS A 159 -17.33 -10.13 5.12
C LYS A 159 -17.82 -9.36 3.89
N SER A 160 -18.81 -9.90 3.18
CA SER A 160 -19.41 -9.31 1.98
C SER A 160 -18.44 -9.14 0.80
N SER A 161 -17.25 -9.74 0.85
CA SER A 161 -16.29 -9.74 -0.26
C SER A 161 -16.50 -10.94 -1.17
N ASN A 162 -16.12 -10.82 -2.44
CA ASN A 162 -16.31 -11.87 -3.44
C ASN A 162 -15.23 -12.98 -3.36
N THR A 163 -15.13 -13.64 -2.20
CA THR A 163 -14.12 -14.68 -1.87
C THR A 163 -14.10 -15.86 -2.84
N ARG A 164 -15.25 -16.22 -3.43
CA ARG A 164 -15.36 -17.28 -4.45
C ARG A 164 -14.57 -16.99 -5.73
N GLU A 165 -14.27 -15.72 -6.00
CA GLU A 165 -13.51 -15.27 -7.17
C GLU A 165 -12.06 -14.93 -6.84
N ALA A 166 -11.64 -15.08 -5.58
CA ALA A 166 -10.26 -14.94 -5.14
C ALA A 166 -9.58 -16.32 -5.05
N PHE A 167 -8.26 -16.33 -4.91
CA PHE A 167 -7.46 -17.54 -4.77
C PHE A 167 -6.90 -17.65 -3.36
N PHE A 168 -7.32 -18.66 -2.61
CA PHE A 168 -6.83 -18.96 -1.26
C PHE A 168 -6.02 -20.26 -1.22
N GLY A 169 -5.03 -20.30 -0.33
CA GLY A 169 -4.28 -21.53 -0.07
C GLY A 169 -5.18 -22.59 0.56
N LYS A 170 -4.87 -23.87 0.37
CA LYS A 170 -5.67 -24.97 0.95
C LYS A 170 -5.67 -24.84 2.48
N GLY A 171 -6.85 -24.60 3.07
CA GLY A 171 -7.01 -24.44 4.52
C GLY A 171 -6.52 -23.10 5.08
N GLU A 172 -6.16 -22.14 4.22
CA GLU A 172 -5.92 -20.74 4.63
C GLU A 172 -7.25 -20.00 4.78
N ASN A 173 -7.29 -18.76 5.31
CA ASN A 173 -8.53 -18.09 5.74
C ASN A 173 -9.31 -17.47 4.56
N PRO A 174 -10.43 -18.11 4.22
CA PRO A 174 -11.71 -17.49 4.01
C PRO A 174 -12.67 -18.04 5.06
N GLU A 175 -12.64 -17.43 6.24
CA GLU A 175 -13.76 -17.39 7.20
C GLU A 175 -15.13 -17.54 6.52
#